data_AF-M3ED65-F1
#
_entry.id   AF-M3ED65-F1
#
_cell.length_a   1.000
_cell.length_b   1.000
_cell.length_c   1.000
_cell.angle_alpha   90.00
_cell.angle_beta   90.00
_cell.angle_gamma   90.00
#
_symmetry.space_group_name_H-M   'P 1'
#
loop_
_entity.id
_entity.type
_entity.pdbx_description
1 polymer ?
#
loop_
_entity_poly.entity_id
_entity_poly.type
_entity_poly.pdbx_seq_one_letter_code
_entity_poly.pdbx_strand_id
1 'polypeptide(L)' 'MESSGIPGEVNISQETFEKIKDFFICDYRGKIKAKNKGEIDMYLVKKIREGLHDPEDELKPNQTFFKFYSQIQNGGPLS' A
#
# COMPACT_ATOMS: atom_id res chain seq x y z
N MET A 1 -6.31 16.06 -0.23
CA MET A 1 -4.88 15.76 -0.06
C MET A 1 -4.40 15.26 -1.41
N GLU A 2 -4.15 16.18 -2.34
CA GLU A 2 -3.74 15.90 -3.73
C GLU A 2 -2.81 17.01 -4.27
N SER A 3 -2.06 17.69 -3.38
CA SER A 3 -1.20 18.82 -3.78
C SER A 3 0.29 18.47 -3.90
N SER A 4 0.64 17.18 -3.79
CA SER A 4 2.05 16.71 -3.80
C SER A 4 2.22 15.31 -4.39
N GLY A 5 1.24 14.85 -5.18
CA GLY A 5 1.32 13.58 -5.90
C GLY A 5 2.40 13.64 -6.98
N ILE A 6 3.12 12.54 -7.15
CA ILE A 6 3.99 12.36 -8.32
C ILE A 6 3.10 11.72 -9.40
N PRO A 7 3.00 12.29 -10.62
CA PRO A 7 2.22 11.70 -11.68
C PRO A 7 2.63 10.23 -11.93
N GLY A 8 1.65 9.34 -12.03
CA GLY A 8 1.87 7.91 -12.20
C GLY A 8 2.08 7.12 -10.91
N GLU A 9 2.22 7.78 -9.75
CA GLU A 9 2.47 7.09 -8.48
C GLU A 9 1.30 7.25 -7.49
N VAL A 10 1.12 6.27 -6.61
CA VAL A 10 0.07 6.28 -5.58
C VAL A 10 0.67 6.65 -4.21
N ASN A 11 0.32 7.82 -3.71
CA ASN A 11 0.82 8.37 -2.43
C ASN A 11 -0.20 8.09 -1.29
N ILE A 12 0.25 7.49 -0.19
CA ILE A 12 -0.60 7.04 0.92
C ILE A 12 -0.08 7.53 2.27
N SER A 13 -0.97 7.70 3.25
CA SER A 13 -0.59 8.01 4.64
C SER A 13 -0.11 6.76 5.37
N GLN A 14 0.53 6.95 6.53
CA GLN A 14 0.88 5.86 7.45
C GLN A 14 -0.32 4.97 7.80
N GLU A 15 -1.50 5.54 8.06
CA GLU A 15 -2.68 4.74 8.41
C GLU A 15 -3.05 3.76 7.29
N THR A 16 -2.96 4.20 6.03
CA THR A 16 -3.19 3.33 4.88
C THR A 16 -2.03 2.35 4.70
N PHE A 17 -0.79 2.78 4.87
CA PHE A 17 0.39 1.91 4.80
C PHE A 17 0.26 0.73 5.78
N GLU A 18 -0.11 0.97 7.03
CA GLU A 18 -0.26 -0.08 8.05
C GLU A 18 -1.30 -1.15 7.66
N LYS A 19 -2.32 -0.78 6.87
CA LYS A 19 -3.37 -1.71 6.40
C LYS A 19 -2.95 -2.54 5.19
N ILE A 20 -1.98 -2.06 4.40
CA ILE A 20 -1.66 -2.67 3.10
C ILE A 20 -0.21 -3.18 3.00
N LYS A 21 0.64 -2.87 3.99
CA LYS A 21 2.09 -3.16 3.94
C LYS A 21 2.43 -4.62 3.77
N ASP A 22 1.52 -5.55 4.08
CA ASP A 22 1.71 -6.99 3.89
C ASP A 22 1.43 -7.45 2.44
N PHE A 23 0.83 -6.59 1.62
CA PHE A 23 0.49 -6.88 0.23
C PHE A 23 1.32 -6.09 -0.78
N PHE A 24 1.80 -4.90 -0.41
CA PHE A 24 2.49 -3.98 -1.31
C PHE A 24 3.87 -3.60 -0.78
N ILE A 25 4.80 -3.35 -1.72
CA ILE A 25 6.05 -2.66 -1.44
C ILE A 25 5.77 -1.17 -1.47
N CYS A 26 6.11 -0.49 -0.38
CA CYS A 26 5.94 0.96 -0.26
C CYS A 26 7.24 1.61 0.23
N ASP A 27 7.58 2.74 -0.36
CA ASP A 27 8.75 3.53 0.03
C ASP A 27 8.33 4.69 0.93
N TYR A 28 9.05 4.90 2.03
CA TYR A 28 8.83 6.06 2.88
C TYR A 28 9.28 7.35 2.18
N ARG A 29 8.36 8.32 2.09
CA ARG A 29 8.54 9.58 1.36
C ARG A 29 8.84 10.77 2.29
N GLY A 30 8.81 10.55 3.61
CA GLY A 30 9.00 11.60 4.60
C GLY A 30 7.69 12.12 5.19
N LYS A 31 7.83 13.11 6.08
CA LYS A 31 6.71 13.79 6.74
C LYS A 31 6.21 14.96 5.90
N ILE A 32 4.90 15.13 5.83
CA ILE A 32 4.26 16.33 5.26
C ILE A 32 3.42 17.02 6.33
N LYS A 33 3.56 18.34 6.45
CA LYS A 33 2.76 19.15 7.37
C LYS A 33 1.32 19.28 6.84
N ALA A 34 0.38 18.62 7.51
CA ALA A 34 -1.04 18.73 7.18
C ALA A 34 -1.64 19.94 7.90
N LYS A 35 -2.48 20.72 7.20
CA LYS A 35 -3.06 21.99 7.70
C LYS A 35 -3.71 21.90 9.10
N ASN A 36 -4.17 20.72 9.55
CA ASN A 36 -4.85 20.53 10.84
C ASN A 36 -4.47 19.26 11.63
N LYS A 37 -3.48 18.46 11.18
CA LYS A 37 -3.17 17.14 11.79
C LYS A 37 -1.70 16.98 12.22
N GLY A 38 -0.93 18.08 12.26
CA GLY A 38 0.51 18.00 12.50
C GLY A 38 1.25 17.41 11.30
N GLU A 39 2.33 16.67 11.56
CA GLU A 39 3.12 15.99 10.53
C GLU A 39 2.55 14.60 10.25
N ILE A 40 2.34 14.26 8.98
CA ILE A 40 1.86 12.96 8.54
C ILE A 40 2.97 12.27 7.76
N ASP A 41 3.31 11.04 8.17
CA ASP A 41 4.20 10.15 7.43
C ASP A 41 3.53 9.69 6.13
N MET A 42 4.25 9.85 5.03
CA MET A 42 3.77 9.54 3.68
C MET A 42 4.62 8.45 3.04
N TYR A 43 3.96 7.63 2.24
CA TYR A 43 4.57 6.50 1.54
C TYR A 43 4.12 6.47 0.08
N LEU A 44 4.96 5.90 -0.78
CA LEU A 44 4.68 5.70 -2.20
C LEU A 44 4.51 4.22 -2.47
N VAL A 45 3.37 3.80 -3.03
CA VAL A 45 3.15 2.41 -3.42
C VAL A 45 3.92 2.14 -4.70
N LYS A 46 4.76 1.10 -4.70
CA LYS A 46 5.60 0.72 -5.85
C LYS A 46 5.00 -0.41 -6.65
N LYS A 47 4.74 -1.53 -5.98
CA LYS A 47 4.23 -2.74 -6.60
C LYS A 47 3.62 -3.68 -5.57
N ILE A 48 2.95 -4.72 -6.05
CA ILE A 48 2.53 -5.84 -5.21
C ILE A 48 3.78 -6.63 -4.77
N ARG A 49 3.78 -7.18 -3.55
CA ARG A 49 4.90 -7.96 -3.03
C ARG A 49 5.15 -9.23 -3.84
N GLU A 50 6.42 -9.65 -3.84
CA GLU A 50 6.87 -10.90 -4.47
C GLU A 50 6.00 -12.09 -4.01
N GLY A 51 5.62 -12.94 -4.96
CA GLY A 51 4.74 -14.08 -4.70
C GLY A 51 3.25 -13.74 -4.56
N LEU A 52 2.86 -12.46 -4.59
CA LEU A 52 1.46 -12.01 -4.57
C LEU A 52 0.98 -11.40 -5.91
N HIS A 53 1.86 -11.26 -6.90
CA HIS A 53 1.49 -10.80 -8.24
C HIS A 53 1.71 -11.86 -9.32
N ASP A 54 1.18 -11.59 -10.50
CA ASP A 54 1.41 -12.32 -11.73
C ASP A 54 2.89 -12.21 -12.13
N PRO A 55 3.58 -13.30 -12.50
CA PRO A 55 5.00 -13.26 -12.82
C PRO A 55 5.33 -12.38 -14.04
N GLU A 56 4.36 -12.09 -14.90
CA GLU A 56 4.54 -11.25 -16.09
C GLU A 56 4.08 -9.80 -15.87
N ASP A 57 3.38 -9.50 -14.77
CA ASP A 57 2.84 -8.17 -14.45
C ASP A 57 2.82 -7.92 -12.94
N GLU A 58 3.73 -7.06 -12.46
CA GLU A 58 3.90 -6.72 -11.04
C GLU A 58 2.76 -5.88 -10.43
N LEU A 59 1.84 -5.39 -11.26
CA LEU A 59 0.65 -4.66 -10.83
C LEU A 59 -0.60 -5.54 -10.81
N LYS A 60 -0.53 -6.76 -11.36
CA LYS A 60 -1.65 -7.69 -11.42
C LYS A 60 -1.57 -8.69 -10.26
N PRO A 61 -2.54 -8.70 -9.32
CA PRO A 61 -2.54 -9.67 -8.22
C PRO A 61 -2.74 -11.10 -8.72
N ASN A 62 -2.09 -12.06 -8.06
CA ASN A 62 -2.28 -13.49 -8.32
C ASN A 62 -3.30 -14.13 -7.38
N GLN A 63 -3.48 -15.45 -7.49
CA GLN A 63 -4.43 -16.19 -6.65
C GLN A 63 -4.08 -16.16 -5.15
N THR A 64 -2.79 -16.15 -4.80
CA THR A 64 -2.32 -16.08 -3.41
C THR A 64 -2.73 -14.75 -2.77
N PHE A 65 -2.61 -13.63 -3.50
CA PHE A 65 -3.11 -12.33 -3.06
C PHE A 65 -4.59 -12.41 -2.69
N PHE A 66 -5.44 -12.91 -3.60
CA PHE A 66 -6.89 -12.96 -3.35
C PHE A 66 -7.25 -13.91 -2.21
N LYS A 67 -6.49 -15.01 -2.02
CA LYS A 67 -6.66 -15.92 -0.89
C LYS A 67 -6.36 -15.22 0.45
N PHE A 68 -5.32 -14.40 0.53
CA PHE A 68 -5.02 -13.65 1.77
C PHE A 68 -5.99 -12.48 1.97
N TYR A 69 -6.33 -11.77 0.90
CA TYR A 69 -7.30 -10.68 0.95
C TYR A 69 -8.66 -11.17 1.46
N SER A 70 -9.15 -12.30 0.96
CA SER A 70 -10.43 -12.86 1.42
C SER A 70 -10.39 -13.30 2.88
N GLN A 71 -9.27 -13.82 3.38
CA GLN A 71 -9.13 -14.19 4.80
C GLN A 71 -9.25 -12.95 5.70
N ILE A 72 -8.58 -11.86 5.35
CA ILE A 72 -8.66 -10.59 6.11
C ILE A 72 -10.08 -10.01 6.08
N GLN A 73 -10.75 -10.02 4.91
CA GLN A 73 -12.13 -9.53 4.80
C GLN A 73 -13.11 -10.32 5.69
N ASN A 74 -12.81 -11.59 5.96
CA ASN A 74 -13.58 -12.43 6.87
C ASN A 74 -13.09 -12.39 8.33
N GLY A 75 -12.15 -11.48 8.67
CA GLY A 75 -11.60 -11.31 10.02
C GLY A 75 -10.55 -12.35 10.42
N GLY A 76 -10.06 -13.14 9.47
CA GLY A 76 -8.99 -14.12 9.69
C GLY A 76 -7.59 -13.47 9.72
N PRO A 77 -6.61 -14.09 10.41
CA PRO A 77 -5.23 -13.62 10.41
C PRO A 77 -4.54 -13.89 9.06
N LEU A 78 -3.47 -13.14 8.77
CA LEU A 78 -2.47 -13.51 7.76
C LEU A 78 -1.63 -14.65 8.34
N SER A 79 -1.78 -15.87 7.82
CA SER A 79 -1.02 -17.07 8.24
C SER A 79 -0.26 -17.69 7.08
#